data_AF-A0A073KSB8-F1
#
_entry.id   AF-A0A073KSB8-F1
#
_cell.length_a   1.000
_cell.length_b   1.000
_cell.length_c   1.000
_cell.angle_alpha   90.00
_cell.angle_beta   90.00
_cell.angle_gamma   90.00
#
_symmetry.space_group_name_H-M   'P 1'
#
loop_
_entity.id
_entity.type
_entity.pdbx_description
1 polymer ?
#
loop_
_entity_poly.entity_id
_entity_poly.type
_entity_poly.pdbx_seq_one_letter_code
_entity_poly.pdbx_strand_id
1 'polypeptide(L)'
;MLPQIIMYFFFPITLLATFLLIKNTQKKTLLHFLPAIFSAAIGTLLYVQFLFTNGLNEFVLMIYFAGIALANLFLILVLKLFQSFLSRI
;
A
#
# COMPACT_ATOMS: atom_id res chain seq x y z
N MET A 1 -20.21 -10.11 -2.30
CA MET A 1 -20.18 -9.36 -3.57
C MET A 1 -19.60 -7.97 -3.39
N LEU A 2 -20.32 -7.03 -2.74
CA LEU A 2 -19.88 -5.63 -2.62
C LEU A 2 -18.50 -5.42 -1.91
N PRO A 3 -18.18 -6.13 -0.81
CA PRO A 3 -16.87 -5.99 -0.14
C PRO A 3 -15.69 -6.49 -1.00
N GLN A 4 -15.91 -7.54 -1.78
CA GLN A 4 -14.89 -8.11 -2.67
C GLN A 4 -14.56 -7.14 -3.80
N ILE A 5 -15.60 -6.50 -4.39
CA ILE A 5 -15.43 -5.48 -5.42
C ILE A 5 -14.58 -4.32 -4.88
N ILE A 6 -14.90 -3.82 -3.69
CA ILE A 6 -14.14 -2.75 -3.05
C ILE A 6 -12.66 -3.15 -2.88
N MET A 7 -12.39 -4.38 -2.43
CA MET A 7 -11.01 -4.87 -2.27
C MET A 7 -10.27 -4.94 -3.60
N TYR A 8 -10.89 -5.43 -4.68
CA TYR A 8 -10.26 -5.52 -6.00
C TYR A 8 -9.84 -4.15 -6.53
N PHE A 9 -10.62 -3.11 -6.29
CA PHE A 9 -10.27 -1.75 -6.69
C PHE A 9 -9.30 -1.07 -5.73
N PHE A 10 -9.23 -1.51 -4.47
CA PHE A 10 -8.35 -0.91 -3.47
C PHE A 10 -6.86 -0.99 -3.84
N PHE A 11 -6.42 -2.12 -4.41
CA PHE A 11 -5.03 -2.28 -4.86
C PHE A 11 -4.61 -1.31 -5.98
N PRO A 12 -5.30 -1.25 -7.14
CA PRO A 12 -4.92 -0.31 -8.20
C PRO A 12 -5.08 1.16 -7.77
N ILE A 13 -6.07 1.48 -6.93
CA ILE A 13 -6.26 2.83 -6.40
C ILE A 13 -5.09 3.25 -5.51
N THR A 14 -4.64 2.39 -4.60
CA THR A 14 -3.51 2.70 -3.72
C THR A 14 -2.20 2.88 -4.50
N LEU A 15 -1.95 2.04 -5.51
CA LEU A 15 -0.80 2.21 -6.41
C LEU A 15 -0.86 3.53 -7.18
N LEU A 16 -2.03 3.87 -7.73
CA LEU A 16 -2.23 5.14 -8.44
C LEU A 16 -2.01 6.34 -7.50
N ALA A 17 -2.52 6.27 -6.27
CA ALA A 17 -2.31 7.29 -5.26
C ALA A 17 -0.82 7.46 -4.93
N THR A 18 -0.08 6.36 -4.75
CA THR A 18 1.37 6.39 -4.52
C THR A 18 2.11 7.06 -5.68
N PHE A 19 1.75 6.74 -6.92
CA PHE A 19 2.34 7.35 -8.12
C PHE A 19 2.07 8.86 -8.19
N LEU A 20 0.82 9.29 -7.97
CA LEU A 20 0.42 10.69 -7.99
C LEU A 20 1.12 11.50 -6.88
N LEU A 21 1.21 10.94 -5.68
CA LEU A 21 1.88 11.57 -4.55
C LEU A 21 3.37 11.78 -4.84
N ILE A 22 4.05 10.80 -5.44
CA ILE A 22 5.46 10.91 -5.84
C ILE A 22 5.68 11.99 -6.89
N LYS A 23 4.78 12.09 -7.88
CA LYS A 23 4.88 13.09 -8.93
C LYS A 23 4.69 14.51 -8.39
N ASN A 24 3.68 14.72 -7.55
CA ASN A 24 3.34 16.04 -7.02
C ASN A 24 4.23 16.51 -5.88
N THR A 25 4.83 15.60 -5.12
CA THR A 25 5.49 15.92 -3.85
C THR A 25 7.00 15.70 -3.89
N GLN A 26 7.68 16.31 -4.86
CA GLN A 26 9.15 16.25 -4.96
C GLN A 26 9.90 16.68 -3.68
N LYS A 27 9.24 17.37 -2.74
CA LYS A 27 9.87 17.92 -1.51
C LYS A 27 9.50 17.23 -0.19
N LYS A 28 8.43 16.42 -0.10
CA LYS A 28 8.02 15.81 1.19
C LYS A 28 8.08 14.28 1.11
N THR A 29 9.23 13.74 1.49
CA THR A 29 9.59 12.31 1.44
C THR A 29 8.61 11.39 2.17
N LEU A 30 7.95 11.86 3.23
CA LEU A 30 7.04 11.05 4.05
C LEU A 30 5.64 10.84 3.45
N LEU A 31 5.13 11.79 2.67
CA LEU A 31 3.77 11.71 2.12
C LEU A 31 3.60 10.57 1.11
N HIS A 32 4.68 10.18 0.43
CA HIS A 32 4.66 9.06 -0.53
C HIS A 32 4.38 7.72 0.15
N PHE A 33 4.70 7.58 1.43
CA PHE A 33 4.50 6.34 2.18
C PHE A 33 3.08 6.20 2.74
N LEU A 34 2.24 7.23 2.63
CA LEU A 34 0.92 7.26 3.24
C LEU A 34 0.01 6.10 2.78
N PRO A 35 -0.03 5.72 1.49
CA PRO A 35 -0.79 4.55 1.04
C PRO A 35 -0.28 3.22 1.60
N ALA A 36 1.05 3.08 1.75
CA ALA A 36 1.66 1.89 2.33
C ALA A 36 1.39 1.79 3.84
N ILE A 37 1.53 2.90 4.57
CA ILE A 37 1.25 2.98 6.02
C ILE A 37 -0.22 2.66 6.28
N PHE A 38 -1.13 3.23 5.50
CA PHE A 38 -2.56 2.99 5.65
C PHE A 38 -2.90 1.51 5.44
N SER A 39 -2.36 0.89 4.39
CA SER A 39 -2.55 -0.54 4.11
C SER A 39 -1.98 -1.42 5.22
N ALA A 40 -0.79 -1.09 5.74
CA ALA A 40 -0.16 -1.82 6.84
C ALA A 40 -0.95 -1.69 8.16
N ALA A 41 -1.50 -0.51 8.45
CA ALA A 41 -2.31 -0.28 9.64
C ALA A 41 -3.59 -1.14 9.61
N ILE A 42 -4.28 -1.17 8.47
CA ILE A 42 -5.47 -2.03 8.29
C ILE A 42 -5.10 -3.51 8.42
N GLY A 43 -4.02 -3.95 7.76
CA GLY A 43 -3.53 -5.32 7.86
C GLY A 43 -3.24 -5.73 9.31
N THR A 44 -2.63 -4.84 10.09
CA THR A 44 -2.35 -5.07 11.51
C THR A 44 -3.64 -5.21 12.34
N LEU A 45 -4.64 -4.36 12.11
CA LEU A 45 -5.92 -4.46 12.80
C LEU A 45 -6.63 -5.79 12.50
N LEU A 46 -6.60 -6.23 11.24
CA LEU A 46 -7.15 -7.52 10.82
C LEU A 46 -6.40 -8.70 11.44
N TYR A 47 -5.08 -8.58 11.59
CA TYR A 47 -4.30 -9.59 12.31
C TYR A 47 -4.72 -9.70 13.78
N VAL A 48 -4.86 -8.57 14.46
CA VAL A 48 -5.33 -8.54 15.86
C VAL A 48 -6.71 -9.18 15.96
N GLN A 49 -7.62 -8.86 15.04
CA GLN A 49 -8.95 -9.47 15.01
C GLN A 49 -8.88 -10.98 14.79
N PHE A 50 -8.04 -11.45 13.86
CA PHE A 50 -7.80 -12.87 13.62
C PHE A 50 -7.36 -13.62 14.88
N LEU A 51 -6.49 -13.02 15.72
CA LEU A 51 -6.04 -13.66 16.97
C LEU A 51 -7.18 -13.91 17.96
N PHE A 52 -8.26 -13.12 17.90
CA PHE A 52 -9.43 -13.30 18.76
C PHE A 52 -10.51 -14.18 18.14
N THR A 53 -10.72 -14.09 16.83
CA THR A 53 -11.81 -14.79 16.14
C THR A 53 -11.41 -16.13 15.53
N ASN A 54 -10.09 -16.39 15.36
CA ASN A 54 -9.53 -17.46 14.53
C ASN A 54 -10.16 -17.51 13.12
N GLY A 55 -10.64 -16.37 12.64
CA GLY A 55 -11.35 -16.27 11.38
C GLY A 55 -10.39 -16.32 10.18
N LEU A 56 -10.53 -17.37 9.36
CA LEU A 56 -9.68 -17.57 8.18
C LEU A 56 -9.82 -16.41 7.17
N ASN A 57 -10.99 -15.76 7.13
CA ASN A 57 -11.24 -14.60 6.27
C ASN A 57 -10.38 -13.40 6.69
N GLU A 58 -10.29 -13.08 7.98
CA GLU A 58 -9.49 -12.00 8.53
C GLU A 58 -7.99 -12.21 8.27
N PHE A 59 -7.53 -13.46 8.34
CA PHE A 59 -6.16 -13.82 8.01
C PHE A 59 -5.85 -13.59 6.52
N VAL A 60 -6.73 -14.00 5.61
CA VAL A 60 -6.57 -13.77 4.17
C VAL A 60 -6.56 -12.27 3.85
N LEU A 61 -7.42 -11.49 4.51
CA LEU A 61 -7.46 -10.05 4.34
C LEU A 61 -6.18 -9.38 4.86
N MET A 62 -5.66 -9.83 6.00
CA MET A 62 -4.38 -9.35 6.52
C MET A 62 -3.25 -9.56 5.49
N ILE A 63 -3.14 -10.76 4.91
CA ILE A 63 -2.13 -11.07 3.89
C ILE A 63 -2.33 -10.16 2.67
N TYR A 64 -3.58 -9.96 2.25
CA TYR A 64 -3.90 -9.07 1.13
C TYR A 64 -3.39 -7.65 1.39
N PHE A 65 -3.76 -7.03 2.50
CA PHE A 65 -3.33 -5.68 2.86
C PHE A 65 -1.81 -5.56 3.08
N ALA A 66 -1.17 -6.60 3.62
CA ALA A 66 0.29 -6.67 3.73
C ALA A 66 0.95 -6.68 2.34
N GLY A 67 0.41 -7.45 1.39
CA GLY A 67 0.86 -7.46 -0.01
C GLY A 67 0.72 -6.08 -0.67
N ILE A 68 -0.39 -5.38 -0.44
CA ILE A 68 -0.60 -4.01 -0.93
C ILE A 68 0.44 -3.05 -0.34
N ALA A 69 0.71 -3.15 0.96
CA ALA A 69 1.71 -2.31 1.61
C ALA A 69 3.10 -2.52 1.00
N LEU A 70 3.51 -3.78 0.80
CA LEU A 70 4.79 -4.13 0.18
C LEU A 70 4.87 -3.65 -1.28
N ALA A 71 3.81 -3.80 -2.06
CA ALA A 71 3.77 -3.33 -3.44
C ALA A 71 3.91 -1.80 -3.53
N ASN A 72 3.24 -1.05 -2.65
CA ASN A 72 3.39 0.40 -2.58
C ASN A 72 4.81 0.81 -2.16
N LEU A 73 5.42 0.13 -1.19
CA LEU A 73 6.82 0.36 -0.82
C LEU A 73 7.77 0.11 -1.99
N PHE A 74 7.58 -1.01 -2.69
CA PHE A 74 8.36 -1.36 -3.86
C PHE A 74 8.23 -0.31 -4.97
N LEU A 75 7.00 0.15 -5.26
CA LEU A 75 6.75 1.20 -6.25
C LEU A 75 7.47 2.51 -5.88
N ILE A 76 7.42 2.92 -4.60
CA ILE A 76 8.15 4.10 -4.13
C ILE A 76 9.66 3.96 -4.39
N LEU A 77 10.20 2.78 -4.13
CA LEU A 77 11.62 2.48 -4.27
C LEU A 77 12.05 2.54 -5.75
N VAL A 78 11.29 1.88 -6.63
CA VAL A 78 11.52 1.90 -8.09
C VAL A 78 11.44 3.32 -8.64
N LEU A 79 10.43 4.10 -8.27
CA LEU A 79 10.25 5.46 -8.77
C LEU A 79 11.35 6.41 -8.26
N LYS A 80 11.79 6.27 -7.01
CA LYS A 80 12.92 7.06 -6.48
C LYS A 80 14.23 6.70 -7.17
N LEU A 81 14.50 5.42 -7.41
CA LEU A 81 15.68 4.97 -8.15
C LEU A 81 15.68 5.55 -9.56
N PHE A 82 14.54 5.50 -10.25
CA PHE A 82 14.40 6.05 -11.60
C PHE A 82 14.61 7.56 -11.64
N GLN A 83 14.03 8.31 -10.69
CA GLN A 83 14.25 9.76 -10.57
C GLN A 83 15.72 10.10 -10.30
N SER A 84 16.37 9.38 -9.40
CA SER A 84 17.80 9.59 -9.10
C SER A 84 18.71 9.25 -10.27
N PHE A 85 18.31 8.30 -11.12
CA PHE A 85 19.03 7.97 -12.35
C PHE A 85 18.85 9.07 -13.40
N LEU A 86 17.62 9.54 -13.59
CA LEU A 86 17.31 10.62 -14.53
C LEU A 86 17.99 11.94 -14.15
N SER A 87 18.13 12.25 -12.86
CA SER A 87 18.81 13.48 -12.40
C SER A 87 20.33 13.44 -12.52
N ARG A 88 20.93 12.29 -12.83
CA ARG A 88 22.39 12.13 -13.00
C ARG A 88 22.84 12.23 -14.46
N ILE A 89 21.92 12.22 -15.42
CA ILE A 89 22.15 12.43 -16.85
C ILE A 89 21.94 13.92 -17.16
#